data_AF-A0A2M8Q8N3-F1
#
_entry.id   AF-A0A2M8Q8N3-F1
#
_cell.length_a   1.000
_cell.length_b   1.000
_cell.length_c   1.000
_cell.angle_alpha   90.00
_cell.angle_beta   90.00
_cell.angle_gamma   90.00
#
_symmetry.space_group_name_H-M   'P 1'
#
loop_
_entity.id
_entity.type
_entity.pdbx_description
1 polymer ?
#
loop_
_entity_poly.entity_id
_entity_poly.type
_entity_poly.pdbx_seq_one_letter_code
_entity_poly.pdbx_strand_id
1 'polypeptide(L)'
;AERPDFEGAKYVMSPPLRDARNLPILWNALAHGFIDTVATDHCPFDLAQKDMGRGDFTKIPNGMPAIEDRVNLLWTYGVKRGRLDIHRFVDAASTRAAKLFGLFPQKGHIAVGADADLVVWDPDWRGRISATNQHMNNDYNAFEGFELDGRPHVVTVRGRVQVRDGQFVGERGRGRLLRREPSWF
;
A
#
# COMPACT_ATOMS: atom_id res chain seq x y z
N ALA A 1 17.68 -6.83 5.01
CA ALA A 1 16.81 -7.97 5.36
C ALA A 1 17.55 -8.97 6.24
N GLU A 2 18.88 -9.10 6.10
CA GLU A 2 19.68 -9.83 7.09
C GLU A 2 19.64 -9.10 8.44
N ARG A 3 19.12 -9.80 9.46
CA ARG A 3 19.00 -9.34 10.84
C ARG A 3 19.27 -10.54 11.77
N PRO A 4 19.86 -10.31 12.95
CA PRO A 4 20.13 -11.37 13.92
C PRO A 4 18.83 -12.00 14.45
N ASP A 5 18.96 -13.09 15.19
CA ASP A 5 17.87 -13.68 16.00
C ASP A 5 16.59 -14.02 15.22
N PHE A 6 16.75 -14.42 13.95
CA PHE A 6 15.65 -14.77 13.04
C PHE A 6 14.72 -13.59 12.65
N GLU A 7 15.05 -12.35 13.05
CA GLU A 7 14.30 -11.14 12.72
C GLU A 7 14.23 -10.85 11.21
N GLY A 8 15.16 -11.43 10.44
CA GLY A 8 15.12 -11.36 8.98
C GLY A 8 13.91 -12.07 8.35
N ALA A 9 13.32 -13.05 9.04
CA ALA A 9 12.16 -13.81 8.57
C ALA A 9 10.93 -12.93 8.30
N LYS A 10 10.80 -11.81 9.03
CA LYS A 10 9.76 -10.77 8.83
C LYS A 10 9.75 -10.21 7.41
N TYR A 11 10.89 -10.27 6.71
CA TYR A 11 11.10 -9.66 5.40
C TYR A 11 11.25 -10.70 4.28
N VAL A 12 11.03 -11.99 4.57
CA VAL A 12 11.09 -13.05 3.56
C VAL A 12 9.85 -12.99 2.68
N MET A 13 10.06 -12.71 1.39
CA MET A 13 9.07 -12.66 0.33
C MET A 13 9.74 -13.01 -1.01
N SER A 14 8.93 -13.24 -2.04
CA SER A 14 9.41 -13.55 -3.39
C SER A 14 8.75 -12.63 -4.43
N PRO A 15 9.52 -11.85 -5.21
CA PRO A 15 10.98 -11.71 -5.17
C PRO A 15 11.48 -11.04 -3.86
N PRO A 16 12.69 -11.36 -3.38
CA PRO A 16 13.19 -10.83 -2.11
C PRO A 16 13.53 -9.33 -2.22
N LEU A 17 13.49 -8.64 -1.08
CA LEU A 17 14.02 -7.28 -0.97
C LEU A 17 15.48 -7.24 -1.46
N ARG A 18 15.80 -6.21 -2.23
CA ARG A 18 17.12 -6.02 -2.82
C ARG A 18 17.91 -4.96 -2.07
N ASP A 19 19.18 -4.86 -2.43
CA ASP A 19 20.09 -3.83 -1.94
C ASP A 19 19.50 -2.42 -2.14
N ALA A 20 19.67 -1.54 -1.15
CA ALA A 20 19.11 -0.19 -1.14
C ALA A 20 19.55 0.66 -2.34
N ARG A 21 20.68 0.33 -2.99
CA ARG A 21 21.13 0.96 -4.25
C ARG A 21 20.13 0.85 -5.38
N ASN A 22 19.19 -0.10 -5.33
CA ASN A 22 18.12 -0.24 -6.32
C ASN A 22 16.97 0.77 -6.08
N LEU A 23 16.82 1.33 -4.88
CA LEU A 23 15.69 2.22 -4.55
C LEU A 23 15.64 3.47 -5.44
N PRO A 24 16.74 4.22 -5.66
CA PRO A 24 16.70 5.39 -6.55
C PRO A 24 16.29 5.04 -7.98
N ILE A 25 16.69 3.87 -8.47
CA ILE A 25 16.35 3.39 -9.83
C ILE A 25 14.84 3.12 -9.93
N LEU A 26 14.26 2.43 -8.95
CA LEU A 26 12.82 2.15 -8.91
C LEU A 26 12.00 3.44 -8.75
N TRP A 27 12.43 4.37 -7.91
CA TRP A 27 11.79 5.68 -7.78
C TRP A 27 11.83 6.47 -9.09
N ASN A 28 12.99 6.51 -9.77
CA ASN A 28 13.11 7.18 -11.05
C ASN A 28 12.23 6.52 -12.12
N ALA A 29 12.20 5.19 -12.19
CA ALA A 29 11.34 4.46 -13.12
C ALA A 29 9.85 4.75 -12.86
N LEU A 30 9.44 4.83 -11.60
CA LEU A 30 8.09 5.22 -11.22
C LEU A 30 7.76 6.68 -11.57
N ALA A 31 8.69 7.60 -11.31
CA ALA A 31 8.53 9.02 -11.61
C ALA A 31 8.33 9.29 -13.11
N HIS A 32 9.07 8.56 -13.95
CA HIS A 32 9.01 8.69 -15.41
C HIS A 32 7.95 7.79 -16.07
N GLY A 33 7.18 7.02 -15.29
CA GLY A 33 6.11 6.16 -15.80
C GLY A 33 6.58 4.87 -16.49
N PHE A 34 7.84 4.49 -16.34
CA PHE A 34 8.32 3.14 -16.72
C PHE A 34 7.75 2.05 -15.79
N ILE A 35 7.40 2.42 -14.56
CA ILE A 35 6.59 1.61 -13.65
C ILE A 35 5.21 2.25 -13.55
N ASP A 36 4.19 1.50 -13.95
CA ASP A 36 2.81 1.97 -14.03
C ASP A 36 2.14 2.13 -12.66
N THR A 37 2.28 1.14 -11.77
CA THR A 37 1.51 1.05 -10.52
C THR A 37 2.39 0.67 -9.33
N VAL A 38 1.93 1.03 -8.13
CA VAL A 38 2.49 0.55 -6.86
C VAL A 38 1.44 -0.29 -6.14
N ALA A 39 1.81 -1.53 -5.82
CA ALA A 39 0.98 -2.50 -5.08
C ALA A 39 1.71 -2.95 -3.79
N THR A 40 1.15 -3.92 -3.08
CA THR A 40 1.70 -4.35 -1.77
C THR A 40 2.09 -5.81 -1.69
N ASP A 41 1.49 -6.66 -2.53
CA ASP A 41 1.56 -8.11 -2.36
C ASP A 41 1.29 -8.53 -0.89
N HIS A 42 0.20 -7.98 -0.32
CA HIS A 42 -0.09 -8.15 1.10
C HIS A 42 -0.46 -9.61 1.37
N CYS A 43 0.50 -10.33 1.94
CA CYS A 43 0.41 -11.75 2.29
C CYS A 43 1.06 -11.94 3.68
N PRO A 44 0.45 -11.41 4.75
CA PRO A 44 1.04 -11.44 6.07
C PRO A 44 0.97 -12.84 6.70
N PHE A 45 1.97 -13.15 7.51
CA PHE A 45 2.02 -14.31 8.39
C PHE A 45 2.59 -13.84 9.71
N ASP A 46 1.96 -14.24 10.81
CA ASP A 46 2.43 -13.95 12.17
C ASP A 46 3.80 -14.61 12.41
N LEU A 47 4.55 -14.12 13.40
CA LEU A 47 5.91 -14.63 13.68
C LEU A 47 5.92 -16.12 14.00
N ALA A 48 4.91 -16.61 14.72
CA ALA A 48 4.75 -18.03 15.01
C ALA A 48 4.60 -18.89 13.75
N GLN A 49 4.01 -18.36 12.68
CA GLN A 49 3.93 -19.04 11.39
C GLN A 49 5.27 -18.96 10.65
N LYS A 50 5.98 -17.84 10.74
CA LYS A 50 7.32 -17.67 10.16
C LYS A 50 8.34 -18.66 10.74
N ASP A 51 8.19 -19.05 12.00
CA ASP A 51 9.03 -20.04 12.69
C ASP A 51 9.06 -21.42 12.02
N MET A 52 8.11 -21.74 11.13
CA MET A 52 8.14 -22.96 10.31
C MET A 52 9.46 -23.16 9.54
N GLY A 53 10.15 -22.06 9.19
CA GLY A 53 11.43 -22.09 8.49
C GLY A 53 12.65 -21.84 9.38
N ARG A 54 12.52 -21.97 10.71
CA ARG A 54 13.67 -21.90 11.61
C ARG A 54 14.64 -23.04 11.27
N GLY A 55 15.85 -22.69 10.85
CA GLY A 55 16.86 -23.65 10.38
C GLY A 55 16.75 -24.06 8.91
N ASP A 56 15.72 -23.62 8.18
CA ASP A 56 15.54 -23.90 6.75
C ASP A 56 14.70 -22.78 6.11
N PHE A 57 15.37 -21.81 5.49
CA PHE A 57 14.71 -20.62 4.93
C PHE A 57 13.65 -20.94 3.87
N THR A 58 13.76 -22.11 3.21
CA THR A 58 12.84 -22.53 2.15
C THR A 58 11.43 -22.82 2.69
N LYS A 59 11.31 -23.04 4.00
CA LYS A 59 10.05 -23.31 4.71
C LYS A 59 9.45 -22.07 5.37
N ILE A 60 10.11 -20.91 5.30
CA ILE A 60 9.53 -19.67 5.81
C ILE A 60 8.38 -19.27 4.87
N PRO A 61 7.13 -19.16 5.36
CA PRO A 61 6.02 -18.69 4.52
C PRO A 61 6.34 -17.29 3.98
N ASN A 62 6.25 -17.12 2.66
CA ASN A 62 6.69 -15.92 1.95
C ASN A 62 5.60 -14.84 1.95
N GLY A 63 5.94 -13.63 2.37
CA GLY A 63 5.03 -12.47 2.35
C GLY A 63 5.16 -11.57 3.58
N MET A 64 4.65 -10.34 3.49
CA MET A 64 4.71 -9.34 4.56
C MET A 64 3.44 -8.47 4.65
N PRO A 65 3.12 -7.91 5.83
CA PRO A 65 2.05 -6.94 5.99
C PRO A 65 2.43 -5.59 5.35
N ALA A 66 1.65 -5.12 4.36
CA ALA A 66 1.87 -3.80 3.77
C ALA A 66 0.61 -3.01 3.29
N ILE A 67 -0.60 -3.60 3.31
CA ILE A 67 -1.78 -3.01 2.62
C ILE A 67 -2.15 -1.62 3.13
N GLU A 68 -2.10 -1.43 4.44
CA GLU A 68 -2.44 -0.18 5.11
C GLU A 68 -1.43 0.93 4.81
N ASP A 69 -0.15 0.57 4.78
CA ASP A 69 0.95 1.53 4.74
C ASP A 69 1.24 2.09 3.35
N ARG A 70 0.82 1.37 2.29
CA ARG A 70 1.16 1.69 0.89
C ARG A 70 0.99 3.16 0.54
N VAL A 71 -0.19 3.71 0.80
CA VAL A 71 -0.54 5.08 0.37
C VAL A 71 0.18 6.11 1.23
N ASN A 72 0.26 5.88 2.55
CA ASN A 72 0.95 6.75 3.50
C ASN A 72 2.45 6.84 3.19
N LEU A 73 3.10 5.71 2.92
CA LEU A 73 4.52 5.65 2.57
C LEU A 73 4.79 6.22 1.18
N LEU A 74 3.94 5.93 0.19
CA LEU A 74 4.11 6.49 -1.15
C LEU A 74 3.93 8.02 -1.14
N TRP A 75 3.01 8.55 -0.33
CA TRP A 75 2.88 9.99 -0.11
C TRP A 75 4.11 10.58 0.58
N THR A 76 4.49 10.00 1.74
CA THR A 76 5.59 10.50 2.56
C THR A 76 6.92 10.47 1.79
N TYR A 77 7.29 9.31 1.25
CA TYR A 77 8.60 9.11 0.64
C TYR A 77 8.63 9.43 -0.86
N GLY A 78 7.46 9.48 -1.52
CA GLY A 78 7.31 9.89 -2.91
C GLY A 78 7.07 11.40 -3.02
N VAL A 79 5.93 11.88 -2.54
CA VAL A 79 5.50 13.28 -2.73
C VAL A 79 6.23 14.23 -1.78
N LYS A 80 6.11 14.01 -0.45
CA LYS A 80 6.65 14.95 0.55
C LYS A 80 8.18 15.07 0.50
N ARG A 81 8.86 14.01 0.08
CA ARG A 81 10.32 13.98 -0.11
C ARG A 81 10.76 14.29 -1.54
N GLY A 82 9.87 14.80 -2.39
CA GLY A 82 10.23 15.40 -3.68
C GLY A 82 10.63 14.41 -4.78
N ARG A 83 10.23 13.14 -4.69
CA ARG A 83 10.50 12.11 -5.72
C ARG A 83 9.39 12.00 -6.76
N LEU A 84 8.15 12.34 -6.38
CA LEU A 84 6.98 12.32 -7.24
C LEU A 84 6.22 13.65 -7.09
N ASP A 85 5.64 14.15 -8.18
CA ASP A 85 4.54 15.09 -8.05
C ASP A 85 3.24 14.38 -7.62
N ILE A 86 2.23 15.17 -7.23
CA ILE A 86 0.94 14.63 -6.77
C ILE A 86 0.16 13.90 -7.87
N HIS A 87 0.32 14.29 -9.14
CA HIS A 87 -0.39 13.66 -10.26
C HIS A 87 0.17 12.26 -10.53
N ARG A 88 1.50 12.10 -10.50
CA ARG A 88 2.18 10.80 -10.62
C ARG A 88 1.85 9.89 -9.45
N PHE A 89 1.73 10.44 -8.23
CA PHE A 89 1.24 9.70 -7.06
C PHE A 89 -0.17 9.16 -7.28
N VAL A 90 -1.12 10.01 -7.70
CA VAL A 90 -2.50 9.59 -7.98
C VAL A 90 -2.55 8.55 -9.11
N ASP A 91 -1.79 8.75 -10.19
CA ASP A 91 -1.75 7.81 -11.32
C ASP A 91 -1.26 6.42 -10.87
N ALA A 92 -0.12 6.37 -10.17
CA ALA A 92 0.46 5.11 -9.72
C ALA A 92 -0.34 4.40 -8.62
N ALA A 93 -1.02 5.15 -7.76
CA ALA A 93 -1.79 4.60 -6.64
C ALA A 93 -3.21 4.16 -7.03
N SER A 94 -3.78 4.71 -8.12
CA SER A 94 -5.17 4.51 -8.50
C SER A 94 -5.47 4.53 -10.00
N THR A 95 -5.27 5.65 -10.71
CA THR A 95 -5.78 5.85 -12.08
C THR A 95 -5.22 4.82 -13.06
N ARG A 96 -3.92 4.53 -12.98
CA ARG A 96 -3.28 3.58 -13.90
C ARG A 96 -3.78 2.17 -13.69
N ALA A 97 -3.96 1.74 -12.44
CA ALA A 97 -4.56 0.45 -12.12
C ALA A 97 -6.01 0.38 -12.66
N ALA A 98 -6.81 1.42 -12.47
CA ALA A 98 -8.18 1.45 -13.00
C ALA A 98 -8.21 1.31 -14.53
N LYS A 99 -7.30 1.98 -15.25
CA LYS A 99 -7.19 1.84 -16.71
C LYS A 99 -6.75 0.44 -17.14
N LEU A 100 -5.68 -0.09 -16.54
CA LEU A 100 -5.13 -1.43 -16.85
C LEU A 100 -6.15 -2.55 -16.60
N PHE A 101 -6.99 -2.39 -15.58
CA PHE A 101 -8.02 -3.36 -15.23
C PHE A 101 -9.40 -3.05 -15.85
N GLY A 102 -9.51 -2.11 -16.79
CA GLY A 102 -10.78 -1.83 -17.48
C GLY A 102 -11.89 -1.26 -16.58
N LEU A 103 -11.51 -0.57 -15.49
CA LEU A 103 -12.41 0.05 -14.51
C LEU A 103 -12.46 1.58 -14.64
N PHE A 104 -11.62 2.17 -15.49
CA PHE A 104 -11.68 3.60 -15.81
C PHE A 104 -12.83 3.84 -16.82
N PRO A 105 -13.65 4.89 -16.67
CA PRO A 105 -13.54 6.01 -15.71
C PRO A 105 -14.30 5.80 -14.38
N GLN A 106 -14.93 4.65 -14.15
CA GLN A 106 -15.68 4.41 -12.90
C GLN A 106 -14.78 4.49 -11.65
N LYS A 107 -13.51 4.06 -11.75
CA LYS A 107 -12.51 4.08 -10.68
C LYS A 107 -11.29 4.92 -11.03
N GLY A 108 -10.57 5.36 -9.99
CA GLY A 108 -9.30 6.08 -10.13
C GLY A 108 -9.43 7.44 -10.80
N HIS A 109 -10.61 8.06 -10.74
CA HIS A 109 -10.92 9.32 -11.39
C HIS A 109 -11.91 10.13 -10.55
N ILE A 110 -11.72 11.45 -10.49
CA ILE A 110 -12.66 12.37 -9.85
C ILE A 110 -13.37 13.13 -10.97
N ALA A 111 -14.54 12.64 -11.36
CA ALA A 111 -15.41 13.27 -12.33
C ALA A 111 -16.86 12.86 -12.09
N VAL A 112 -17.79 13.62 -12.69
CA VAL A 112 -19.21 13.27 -12.69
C VAL A 112 -19.38 11.87 -13.31
N GLY A 113 -20.11 11.00 -12.62
CA GLY A 113 -20.36 9.62 -13.03
C GLY A 113 -19.35 8.59 -12.49
N ALA A 114 -18.21 9.01 -11.96
CA ALA A 114 -17.28 8.09 -11.28
C ALA A 114 -17.81 7.70 -9.89
N ASP A 115 -17.38 6.54 -9.39
CA ASP A 115 -17.71 6.14 -8.02
C ASP A 115 -17.03 7.10 -7.04
N ALA A 116 -17.79 7.56 -6.03
CA ALA A 116 -17.30 8.42 -4.95
C ALA A 116 -16.43 7.64 -3.94
N ASP A 117 -15.39 7.00 -4.45
CA ASP A 117 -14.29 6.38 -3.72
C ASP A 117 -13.16 7.41 -3.62
N LEU A 118 -13.24 8.28 -2.61
CA LEU A 118 -12.41 9.47 -2.48
C LEU A 118 -11.60 9.42 -1.18
N VAL A 119 -10.43 10.04 -1.22
CA VAL A 119 -9.60 10.27 -0.03
C VAL A 119 -9.39 11.78 0.11
N VAL A 120 -9.88 12.35 1.20
CA VAL A 120 -9.48 13.68 1.66
C VAL A 120 -8.23 13.49 2.51
N TRP A 121 -7.15 14.11 2.09
CA TRP A 121 -5.83 13.94 2.69
C TRP A 121 -5.50 15.10 3.62
N ASP A 122 -4.95 14.79 4.80
CA ASP A 122 -4.35 15.76 5.72
C ASP A 122 -2.82 15.72 5.56
N PRO A 123 -2.21 16.73 4.92
CA PRO A 123 -0.77 16.79 4.67
C PRO A 123 0.04 17.31 5.87
N ASP A 124 -0.61 17.80 6.93
CA ASP A 124 0.02 18.45 8.07
C ASP A 124 0.17 17.52 9.27
N TRP A 125 -0.64 16.46 9.33
CA TRP A 125 -0.45 15.39 10.30
C TRP A 125 0.93 14.75 10.22
N ARG A 126 1.48 14.38 11.38
CA ARG A 126 2.74 13.65 11.52
C ARG A 126 2.55 12.43 12.41
N GLY A 127 3.27 11.36 12.10
CA GLY A 127 3.27 10.17 12.93
C GLY A 127 4.36 9.18 12.55
N ARG A 128 4.23 7.98 13.12
CA ARG A 128 5.17 6.88 12.93
C ARG A 128 4.38 5.58 12.82
N ILE A 129 4.76 4.72 11.87
CA ILE A 129 4.18 3.39 11.72
C ILE A 129 4.53 2.56 12.94
N SER A 130 3.52 1.87 13.50
CA SER A 130 3.74 0.87 14.54
C SER A 130 2.75 -0.29 14.46
N ALA A 131 3.23 -1.49 14.74
CA ALA A 131 2.39 -2.67 14.88
C ALA A 131 1.33 -2.52 15.99
N THR A 132 1.55 -1.67 17.00
CA THR A 132 0.61 -1.50 18.11
C THR A 132 -0.64 -0.70 17.75
N ASN A 133 -0.62 0.05 16.65
CA ASN A 133 -1.72 0.91 16.21
C ASN A 133 -2.18 0.65 14.77
N GLN A 134 -1.70 -0.44 14.16
CA GLN A 134 -2.13 -0.84 12.83
C GLN A 134 -3.52 -1.50 12.85
N HIS A 135 -4.18 -1.47 11.71
CA HIS A 135 -5.45 -2.14 11.45
C HIS A 135 -5.27 -3.50 10.77
N MET A 136 -4.07 -3.79 10.25
CA MET A 136 -3.70 -5.11 9.73
C MET A 136 -3.71 -6.16 10.85
N ASN A 137 -4.35 -7.31 10.58
CA ASN A 137 -4.37 -8.44 11.51
C ASN A 137 -3.06 -9.25 11.39
N ASN A 138 -1.98 -8.70 11.93
CA ASN A 138 -0.65 -9.31 11.98
C ASN A 138 0.10 -8.82 13.24
N ASP A 139 0.98 -9.64 13.81
CA ASP A 139 1.69 -9.35 15.07
C ASP A 139 2.95 -8.45 14.94
N TYR A 140 3.34 -8.10 13.72
CA TYR A 140 4.36 -7.08 13.42
C TYR A 140 3.97 -6.17 12.26
N ASN A 141 4.74 -5.10 12.05
CA ASN A 141 4.69 -4.26 10.86
C ASN A 141 6.05 -4.30 10.13
N ALA A 142 6.04 -4.43 8.80
CA ALA A 142 7.28 -4.49 8.02
C ALA A 142 8.02 -3.14 7.98
N PHE A 143 7.30 -2.04 8.16
CA PHE A 143 7.79 -0.67 8.15
C PHE A 143 7.81 -0.06 9.56
N GLU A 144 7.91 -0.89 10.60
CA GLU A 144 7.98 -0.44 12.00
C GLU A 144 8.94 0.73 12.16
N GLY A 145 8.45 1.81 12.76
CA GLY A 145 9.25 3.00 13.03
C GLY A 145 9.41 3.95 11.85
N PHE A 146 8.85 3.69 10.67
CA PHE A 146 8.92 4.64 9.55
C PHE A 146 8.07 5.87 9.84
N GLU A 147 8.58 7.04 9.46
CA GLU A 147 7.90 8.32 9.67
C GLU A 147 6.83 8.53 8.61
N LEU A 148 5.76 9.22 9.00
CA LEU A 148 4.65 9.56 8.13
C LEU A 148 4.42 11.08 8.11
N ASP A 149 4.34 11.64 6.90
CA ASP A 149 4.13 13.07 6.63
C ASP A 149 2.75 13.33 6.01
N GLY A 150 1.71 12.88 6.70
CA GLY A 150 0.32 13.03 6.30
C GLY A 150 -0.48 11.74 6.48
N ARG A 151 -1.80 11.85 6.44
CA ARG A 151 -2.72 10.72 6.62
C ARG A 151 -4.02 10.91 5.84
N PRO A 152 -4.81 9.83 5.62
CA PRO A 152 -6.19 9.96 5.20
C PRO A 152 -7.04 10.60 6.33
N HIS A 153 -7.55 11.81 6.10
CA HIS A 153 -8.48 12.47 7.02
C HIS A 153 -9.89 11.91 6.85
N VAL A 154 -10.38 11.78 5.61
CA VAL A 154 -11.67 11.13 5.31
C VAL A 154 -11.48 10.19 4.12
N VAL A 155 -11.98 8.96 4.24
CA VAL A 155 -12.10 8.04 3.09
C VAL A 155 -13.56 7.73 2.86
N THR A 156 -14.03 7.91 1.64
CA THR A 156 -15.37 7.48 1.22
C THR A 156 -15.30 6.24 0.35
N VAL A 157 -16.31 5.40 0.45
CA VAL A 157 -16.52 4.27 -0.47
C VAL A 157 -17.96 4.37 -0.98
N ARG A 158 -18.10 4.69 -2.28
CA ARG A 158 -19.37 5.02 -2.94
C ARG A 158 -20.16 6.05 -2.13
N GLY A 159 -19.50 7.17 -1.81
CA GLY A 159 -20.11 8.35 -1.19
C GLY A 159 -20.45 8.22 0.30
N ARG A 160 -20.07 7.12 0.97
CA ARG A 160 -20.21 7.01 2.43
C ARG A 160 -18.85 6.99 3.08
N VAL A 161 -18.72 7.77 4.15
CA VAL A 161 -17.51 7.82 4.99
C VAL A 161 -17.28 6.44 5.60
N GLN A 162 -16.06 5.92 5.45
CA GLN A 162 -15.59 4.66 6.03
C GLN A 162 -14.40 4.87 6.98
N VAL A 163 -13.65 5.95 6.78
CA VAL A 163 -12.51 6.30 7.64
C VAL A 163 -12.62 7.77 8.02
N ARG A 164 -12.31 8.08 9.28
CA ARG A 164 -12.05 9.44 9.79
C ARG A 164 -10.75 9.44 10.58
N ASP A 165 -9.85 10.36 10.25
CA ASP A 165 -8.57 10.57 10.95
C ASP A 165 -7.74 9.30 11.09
N GLY A 166 -7.69 8.50 10.01
CA GLY A 166 -7.02 7.20 9.98
C GLY A 166 -7.75 6.06 10.69
N GLN A 167 -8.91 6.30 11.31
CA GLN A 167 -9.68 5.28 12.04
C GLN A 167 -10.88 4.79 11.23
N PHE A 168 -11.10 3.47 11.22
CA PHE A 168 -12.29 2.89 10.59
C PHE A 168 -13.56 3.25 11.39
N VAL A 169 -14.51 3.90 10.72
CA VAL A 169 -15.82 4.31 11.26
C VAL A 169 -16.98 3.81 10.40
N GLY A 170 -16.68 2.90 9.47
CA GLY A 170 -17.58 2.46 8.40
C GLY A 170 -18.44 1.25 8.74
N GLU A 171 -19.13 0.76 7.72
CA GLU A 171 -19.99 -0.42 7.80
C GLU A 171 -19.28 -1.61 7.16
N ARG A 172 -19.14 -2.72 7.91
CA ARG A 172 -18.55 -3.95 7.39
C ARG A 172 -19.45 -4.55 6.30
N GLY A 173 -18.84 -5.24 5.31
CA GLY A 173 -19.59 -5.90 4.24
C GLY A 173 -20.08 -4.98 3.11
N ARG A 174 -19.73 -3.69 3.12
CA ARG A 174 -20.10 -2.73 2.08
C ARG A 174 -19.53 -3.05 0.70
N GLY A 175 -18.43 -3.81 0.64
CA GLY A 175 -17.71 -4.17 -0.58
C GLY A 175 -18.60 -4.81 -1.65
N ARG A 176 -18.27 -4.57 -2.92
CA ARG A 176 -18.97 -5.17 -4.07
C ARG A 176 -17.94 -5.66 -5.07
N LEU A 177 -18.19 -6.82 -5.66
CA LEU A 177 -17.41 -7.30 -6.80
C LEU A 177 -17.64 -6.36 -7.99
N LEU A 178 -16.55 -5.85 -8.56
CA LEU A 178 -16.58 -5.13 -9.83
C LEU A 178 -16.25 -6.13 -10.92
N ARG A 179 -17.22 -6.41 -11.79
CA ARG A 179 -16.98 -7.21 -12.99
C ARG A 179 -16.24 -6.36 -14.00
N ARG A 180 -15.26 -6.98 -14.67
CA ARG A 180 -14.44 -6.35 -15.70
C ARG A 180 -14.85 -6.97 -17.03
N GLU A 181 -15.01 -6.14 -18.04
CA GLU A 181 -15.25 -6.58 -19.41
C GLU A 181 -13.91 -6.60 -20.16
N PRO A 182 -13.57 -7.67 -20.89
CA PRO A 182 -12.38 -7.66 -21.71
C PRO A 182 -12.56 -6.66 -22.86
N SER A 183 -11.58 -5.79 -23.07
CA SER A 183 -11.60 -4.75 -24.09
C SER A 183 -10.87 -5.15 -25.38
N TRP A 184 -10.44 -6.41 -25.50
CA TRP A 184 -9.68 -6.94 -26.63
C TRP A 184 -10.39 -8.17 -27.20
N PHE A 185 -11.41 -7.91 -28.01
CA PHE A 185 -11.97 -8.81 -29.03
C PHE A 185 -12.38 -7.99 -30.25
#